data_AF-A0A1M5U914-F1
#
_entry.id   AF-A0A1M5U914-F1
#
_cell.length_a   1.000
_cell.length_b   1.000
_cell.length_c   1.000
_cell.angle_alpha   90.00
_cell.angle_beta   90.00
_cell.angle_gamma   90.00
#
_symmetry.space_group_name_H-M   'P 1'
#
loop_
_entity.id
_entity.type
_entity.pdbx_description
1 polymer ?
#
loop_
_entity_poly.entity_id
_entity_poly.type
_entity_poly.pdbx_seq_one_letter_code
_entity_poly.pdbx_strand_id
1 'polypeptide(L)'
;MLDKIDEIKAWLINAEESDLIFSFQPDKRYIGQVVNSIDFKQVFKFTSSFPIVFNCRPFKYSTEDEVITITQIGSIIYNEGTFKSEPIIKIFGSGDITISINNEEIIIKNVEEYVTIDSVLKDCYKDEVLKNADMVGDFPILEIGDNVISFSGNVNKVEVQVNEVWI
;
A
#
# COMPACT_ATOMS: atom_id res chain seq x y z
N MET A 1 -20.54 -4.82 34.09
CA MET A 1 -20.39 -5.85 33.03
C MET A 1 -21.14 -5.44 31.77
N LEU A 2 -22.34 -4.86 31.88
CA LEU A 2 -23.01 -4.19 30.75
C LEU A 2 -22.23 -2.97 30.23
N ASP A 3 -21.63 -2.17 31.13
CA ASP A 3 -20.91 -0.94 30.72
C ASP A 3 -19.75 -1.22 29.76
N LYS A 4 -18.96 -2.28 30.03
CA LYS A 4 -17.87 -2.71 29.14
C LYS A 4 -18.37 -3.16 27.76
N ILE A 5 -19.57 -3.73 27.70
CA ILE A 5 -20.15 -4.18 26.42
C ILE A 5 -20.56 -2.95 25.59
N ASP A 6 -21.12 -1.92 26.22
CA ASP A 6 -21.47 -0.68 25.53
C ASP A 6 -20.22 0.13 25.11
N GLU A 7 -19.15 0.12 25.91
CA GLU A 7 -17.84 0.67 25.52
C GLU A 7 -17.27 -0.04 24.28
N ILE A 8 -17.31 -1.38 24.25
CA ILE A 8 -16.85 -2.16 23.08
C ILE A 8 -17.70 -1.85 21.85
N LYS A 9 -19.02 -1.70 21.99
CA LYS A 9 -19.91 -1.32 20.88
C LYS A 9 -19.58 0.07 20.36
N ALA A 10 -19.42 1.04 21.26
CA ALA A 10 -19.09 2.40 20.90
C ALA A 10 -17.75 2.45 20.15
N TRP A 11 -16.76 1.68 20.60
CA TRP A 11 -15.47 1.59 19.90
C TRP A 11 -15.61 0.95 18.50
N LEU A 12 -16.30 -0.20 18.39
CA LEU A 12 -16.46 -0.94 17.13
C LEU A 12 -17.28 -0.17 16.09
N ILE A 13 -18.37 0.50 16.48
CA ILE A 13 -19.30 1.17 15.57
C ILE A 13 -18.78 2.53 15.10
N ASN A 14 -18.06 3.25 15.96
CA ASN A 14 -17.50 4.55 15.60
C ASN A 14 -16.12 4.43 14.92
N ALA A 15 -15.58 3.22 14.79
CA ALA A 15 -14.39 3.00 13.98
C ALA A 15 -14.72 3.18 12.50
N GLU A 16 -13.99 4.07 11.84
CA GLU A 16 -14.00 4.19 10.39
C GLU A 16 -13.29 2.98 9.75
N GLU A 17 -13.21 2.97 8.42
CA GLU A 17 -12.43 1.99 7.69
C GLU A 17 -10.98 1.98 8.20
N SER A 18 -10.56 0.85 8.77
CA SER A 18 -9.32 0.71 9.52
C SER A 18 -8.63 -0.62 9.23
N ASP A 19 -7.36 -0.72 9.65
CA ASP A 19 -6.59 -1.95 9.55
C ASP A 19 -7.12 -3.04 10.49
N LEU A 20 -7.48 -4.18 9.92
CA LEU A 20 -7.85 -5.40 10.59
C LEU A 20 -6.74 -6.44 10.41
N ILE A 21 -5.96 -6.64 11.48
CA ILE A 21 -4.85 -7.59 11.53
C ILE A 21 -5.24 -8.75 12.42
N PHE A 22 -5.08 -9.97 11.91
CA PHE A 22 -5.35 -11.18 12.69
C PHE A 22 -4.06 -11.69 13.33
N SER A 23 -4.12 -12.11 14.60
CA SER A 23 -2.95 -12.62 15.31
C SER A 23 -2.30 -13.86 14.69
N PHE A 24 -3.04 -14.64 13.90
CA PHE A 24 -2.51 -15.80 13.17
C PHE A 24 -1.86 -15.43 11.83
N GLN A 25 -2.01 -14.19 11.36
CA GLN A 25 -1.43 -13.66 10.13
C GLN A 25 -1.03 -12.19 10.37
N PRO A 26 -0.02 -11.94 11.23
CA PRO A 26 0.36 -10.59 11.65
C PRO A 26 1.04 -9.77 10.55
N ASP A 27 1.53 -10.44 9.50
CA ASP A 27 2.20 -9.88 8.32
C ASP A 27 1.24 -9.30 7.29
N LYS A 28 -0.08 -9.52 7.44
CA LYS A 28 -1.09 -9.02 6.50
C LYS A 28 -2.23 -8.31 7.22
N ARG A 29 -2.66 -7.21 6.62
CA ARG A 29 -3.82 -6.42 7.06
C ARG A 29 -4.94 -6.49 6.02
N TYR A 30 -6.17 -6.59 6.50
CA TYR A 30 -7.34 -6.21 5.74
C TYR A 30 -7.66 -4.75 6.03
N ILE A 31 -8.28 -4.07 5.08
CA ILE A 31 -8.91 -2.79 5.33
C ILE A 31 -10.40 -3.06 5.47
N GLY A 32 -11.02 -2.71 6.59
CA GLY A 32 -12.43 -3.00 6.82
C GLY A 32 -13.07 -2.18 7.94
N GLN A 33 -14.40 -2.30 8.02
CA GLN A 33 -15.21 -1.65 9.04
C GLN A 33 -16.26 -2.62 9.60
N VAL A 34 -16.71 -2.38 10.82
CA VAL A 34 -17.81 -3.15 11.41
C VAL A 34 -19.14 -2.69 10.80
N VAL A 35 -19.98 -3.64 10.39
CA VAL A 35 -21.27 -3.35 9.74
C VAL A 35 -22.50 -3.88 10.49
N ASN A 36 -22.31 -4.57 11.61
CA ASN A 36 -23.41 -5.26 12.27
C ASN A 36 -24.21 -4.35 13.24
N SER A 37 -25.54 -4.39 13.16
CA SER A 37 -26.42 -4.00 14.26
C SER A 37 -26.38 -5.10 15.33
N ILE A 38 -25.55 -4.94 16.35
CA ILE A 38 -25.24 -6.04 17.26
C ILE A 38 -26.44 -6.32 18.19
N ASP A 39 -27.23 -7.36 17.88
CA ASP A 39 -28.30 -7.84 18.75
C ASP A 39 -27.75 -8.94 19.67
N PHE A 40 -27.38 -8.56 20.89
CA PHE A 40 -26.76 -9.45 21.87
C PHE A 40 -27.76 -10.46 22.41
N LYS A 41 -27.61 -11.73 22.04
CA LYS A 41 -28.32 -12.83 22.71
C LYS A 41 -27.48 -13.32 23.88
N GLN A 42 -27.96 -13.13 25.11
CA GLN A 42 -27.34 -13.71 26.29
C GLN A 42 -27.37 -15.24 26.18
N VAL A 43 -26.19 -15.86 26.06
CA VAL A 43 -26.09 -17.32 25.84
C VAL A 43 -26.17 -18.09 27.16
N PHE A 44 -25.63 -17.53 28.27
CA PHE A 44 -25.78 -18.05 29.64
C PHE A 44 -25.82 -16.91 30.68
N LYS A 45 -26.16 -17.23 31.95
CA LYS A 45 -26.20 -16.24 33.06
C LYS A 45 -24.91 -15.41 33.23
N PHE A 46 -23.76 -15.92 32.79
CA PHE A 46 -22.44 -15.32 33.03
C PHE A 46 -21.55 -15.19 31.78
N THR A 47 -22.00 -15.65 30.61
CA THR A 47 -21.23 -15.55 29.36
C THR A 47 -22.13 -15.06 28.22
N SER A 48 -21.60 -14.11 27.44
CA SER A 48 -22.23 -13.57 26.25
C SER A 48 -21.34 -13.87 25.06
N SER A 49 -21.94 -14.25 23.93
CA SER A 49 -21.25 -14.43 22.66
C SER A 49 -22.07 -13.74 21.59
N PHE A 50 -21.40 -13.03 20.70
CA PHE A 50 -22.03 -12.32 19.60
C PHE A 50 -21.08 -12.30 18.40
N PRO A 51 -21.60 -12.50 17.18
CA PRO A 51 -20.78 -12.38 15.98
C PRO A 51 -20.55 -10.91 15.66
N ILE A 52 -19.29 -10.57 15.34
CA ILE A 52 -18.92 -9.29 14.73
C ILE A 52 -18.71 -9.56 13.24
N VAL A 53 -19.41 -8.79 12.40
CA VAL A 53 -19.27 -8.87 10.94
C VAL A 53 -18.51 -7.64 10.47
N PHE A 54 -17.38 -7.89 9.83
CA PHE A 54 -16.57 -6.86 9.16
C PHE A 54 -16.90 -6.88 7.68
N ASN A 55 -17.15 -5.70 7.12
CA ASN A 55 -17.12 -5.49 5.68
C ASN A 55 -15.70 -5.05 5.32
N CYS A 56 -15.00 -5.87 4.54
CA CYS A 56 -13.60 -5.64 4.18
C CYS A 56 -13.48 -5.34 2.69
N ARG A 57 -12.46 -4.57 2.32
CA ARG A 57 -11.95 -4.54 0.95
C ARG A 57 -11.55 -5.95 0.49
N PRO A 58 -11.59 -6.22 -0.82
CA PRO A 58 -11.43 -7.58 -1.35
C PRO A 58 -10.01 -8.15 -1.21
N PHE A 59 -9.02 -7.34 -0.82
CA PHE A 59 -7.62 -7.75 -0.77
C PHE A 59 -6.99 -7.51 0.59
N LYS A 60 -5.92 -8.27 0.86
CA LYS A 60 -5.00 -8.06 1.97
C LYS A 60 -3.78 -7.31 1.49
N TYR A 61 -3.21 -6.51 2.37
CA TYR A 61 -1.99 -5.73 2.15
C TYR A 61 -0.93 -6.14 3.16
N SER A 62 0.34 -5.95 2.83
CA SER A 62 1.42 -6.22 3.78
C SER A 62 1.29 -5.27 4.96
N THR A 63 1.58 -5.70 6.18
CA THR A 63 1.69 -4.78 7.32
C THR A 63 3.01 -4.02 7.35
N GLU A 64 4.03 -4.57 6.68
CA GLU A 64 5.36 -3.99 6.60
C GLU A 64 5.62 -3.48 5.18
N ASP A 65 5.99 -2.21 5.09
CA ASP A 65 6.37 -1.58 3.84
C ASP A 65 7.88 -1.73 3.63
N GLU A 66 8.30 -2.81 2.98
CA GLU A 66 9.70 -3.02 2.64
C GLU A 66 10.12 -2.03 1.55
N VAL A 67 11.20 -1.29 1.80
CA VAL A 67 11.81 -0.35 0.84
C VAL A 67 13.09 -0.94 0.28
N ILE A 68 13.07 -1.28 -1.00
CA ILE A 68 14.20 -1.83 -1.74
C ILE A 68 14.99 -0.68 -2.37
N THR A 69 16.29 -0.59 -2.06
CA THR A 69 17.18 0.41 -2.68
C THR A 69 17.93 -0.17 -3.87
N ILE A 70 17.72 0.42 -5.03
CA ILE A 70 18.37 0.08 -6.29
C ILE A 70 19.42 1.14 -6.64
N THR A 71 20.63 0.68 -6.97
CA THR A 71 21.71 1.51 -7.51
C THR A 71 22.23 1.03 -8.85
N GLN A 72 21.81 -0.16 -9.30
CA GLN A 72 22.27 -0.79 -10.53
C GLN A 72 21.12 -0.90 -11.54
N ILE A 73 21.40 -0.56 -12.78
CA ILE A 73 20.47 -0.68 -13.90
C ILE A 73 20.19 -2.16 -14.18
N GLY A 74 18.92 -2.51 -14.41
CA GLY A 74 18.51 -3.89 -14.69
C GLY A 74 18.35 -4.75 -13.42
N SER A 75 18.19 -4.10 -12.26
CA SER A 75 17.90 -4.81 -11.01
C SER A 75 16.51 -5.43 -11.04
N ILE A 76 16.35 -6.57 -10.37
CA ILE A 76 15.07 -7.29 -10.29
C ILE A 76 14.46 -7.03 -8.91
N ILE A 77 13.20 -6.62 -8.89
CA ILE A 77 12.34 -6.60 -7.71
C ILE A 77 11.35 -7.76 -7.81
N TYR A 78 11.15 -8.48 -6.72
CA TYR A 78 10.17 -9.55 -6.65
C TYR A 78 8.92 -9.08 -5.89
N ASN A 79 7.74 -9.31 -6.46
CA ASN A 79 6.45 -9.12 -5.78
C ASN A 79 5.95 -10.48 -5.28
N GLU A 80 5.97 -10.71 -3.96
CA GLU A 80 5.50 -11.93 -3.28
C GLU A 80 3.97 -12.00 -3.13
N GLY A 81 3.27 -10.95 -3.57
CA GLY A 81 1.82 -10.90 -3.65
C GLY A 81 1.21 -11.98 -4.53
N THR A 82 -0.09 -12.22 -4.36
CA THR A 82 -0.89 -13.01 -5.31
C THR A 82 -1.64 -12.14 -6.32
N PHE A 83 -1.34 -10.83 -6.34
CA PHE A 83 -1.88 -9.86 -7.27
C PHE A 83 -0.83 -8.80 -7.63
N LYS A 84 -1.05 -8.10 -8.75
CA LYS A 84 -0.23 -6.95 -9.14
C LYS A 84 -0.28 -5.86 -8.07
N SER A 85 0.83 -5.16 -7.85
CA SER A 85 0.93 -4.13 -6.84
C SER A 85 1.17 -2.74 -7.43
N GLU A 86 0.76 -1.72 -6.66
CA GLU A 86 0.92 -0.31 -7.01
C GLU A 86 2.07 0.27 -6.17
N PRO A 87 3.31 0.32 -6.71
CA PRO A 87 4.47 0.70 -5.92
C PRO A 87 4.53 2.20 -5.64
N ILE A 88 5.28 2.56 -4.60
CA ILE A 88 5.77 3.93 -4.39
C ILE A 88 7.25 3.95 -4.74
N ILE A 89 7.61 4.79 -5.71
CA ILE A 89 8.97 4.84 -6.26
C ILE A 89 9.56 6.22 -6.01
N LYS A 90 10.65 6.27 -5.24
CA LYS A 90 11.40 7.50 -4.98
C LYS A 90 12.73 7.48 -5.71
N ILE A 91 12.89 8.39 -6.64
CA ILE A 91 14.06 8.47 -7.52
C ILE A 91 14.92 9.64 -7.05
N PHE A 92 16.18 9.36 -6.71
CA PHE A 92 17.16 10.38 -6.32
C PHE A 92 18.06 10.69 -7.51
N GLY A 93 18.13 11.95 -7.90
CA GLY A 93 18.82 12.37 -9.11
C GLY A 93 18.53 13.82 -9.50
N SER A 94 18.91 14.20 -10.71
CA SER A 94 18.58 15.53 -11.25
C SER A 94 18.43 15.56 -12.77
N GLY A 95 17.72 16.58 -13.26
CA GLY A 95 17.44 16.76 -14.68
C GLY A 95 16.33 15.84 -15.19
N ASP A 96 16.35 15.54 -16.48
CA ASP A 96 15.37 14.63 -17.07
C ASP A 96 15.80 13.18 -16.83
N ILE A 97 14.90 12.39 -16.25
CA ILE A 97 15.13 10.99 -15.86
C ILE A 97 14.09 10.12 -16.57
N THR A 98 14.52 8.97 -17.05
CA THR A 98 13.61 7.92 -17.54
C THR A 98 13.77 6.70 -16.67
N ILE A 99 12.67 6.18 -16.12
CA ILE A 99 12.62 4.89 -15.44
C ILE A 99 11.80 3.92 -16.31
N SER A 100 12.23 2.67 -16.37
CA SER A 100 11.47 1.62 -17.03
C SER A 100 11.28 0.42 -16.11
N ILE A 101 10.05 -0.09 -16.12
CA ILE A 101 9.61 -1.26 -15.35
C ILE A 101 8.95 -2.22 -16.34
N ASN A 102 9.51 -3.43 -16.50
CA ASN A 102 8.98 -4.45 -17.43
C ASN A 102 8.71 -3.96 -18.87
N ASN A 103 9.51 -3.01 -19.36
CA ASN A 103 9.41 -2.34 -20.66
C ASN A 103 8.36 -1.22 -20.76
N GLU A 104 7.65 -0.88 -19.69
CA GLU A 104 6.89 0.37 -19.62
C GLU A 104 7.83 1.49 -19.21
N GLU A 105 7.79 2.62 -19.93
CA GLU A 105 8.68 3.76 -19.70
C GLU A 105 7.93 4.94 -19.10
N ILE A 106 8.56 5.58 -18.12
CA ILE A 106 8.09 6.79 -17.47
C ILE A 106 9.21 7.81 -17.53
N ILE A 107 8.90 9.00 -18.05
CA ILE A 107 9.83 10.12 -18.14
C ILE A 107 9.42 11.15 -17.10
N ILE A 108 10.36 11.59 -16.28
CA ILE A 108 10.17 12.68 -15.32
C ILE A 108 11.13 13.81 -15.68
N LYS A 109 10.57 14.97 -15.99
CA LYS A 109 11.33 16.15 -16.40
C LYS A 109 11.72 16.99 -15.19
N ASN A 110 12.82 17.73 -15.32
CA ASN A 110 13.23 18.74 -14.33
C ASN A 110 13.27 18.22 -12.88
N VAL A 111 13.81 17.02 -12.67
CA VAL A 111 13.99 16.48 -11.31
C VAL A 111 15.05 17.30 -10.58
N GLU A 112 14.76 17.66 -9.33
CA GLU A 112 15.66 18.40 -8.45
C GLU A 112 15.89 17.60 -7.17
N GLU A 113 17.07 16.99 -7.04
CA GLU A 113 17.49 16.10 -5.94
C GLU A 113 16.75 14.76 -5.87
N TYR A 114 15.42 14.79 -5.90
CA TYR A 114 14.58 13.60 -5.95
C TYR A 114 13.15 13.91 -6.42
N VAL A 115 12.42 12.86 -6.76
CA VAL A 115 10.98 12.86 -7.02
C VAL A 115 10.36 11.54 -6.54
N THR A 116 9.11 11.58 -6.11
CA THR A 116 8.34 10.40 -5.71
C THR A 116 7.19 10.19 -6.69
N ILE A 117 7.01 8.97 -7.16
CA ILE A 117 5.87 8.50 -7.94
C ILE A 117 5.08 7.55 -7.03
N ASP A 118 3.90 7.97 -6.61
CA ASP A 118 2.98 7.18 -5.81
C ASP A 118 1.88 6.61 -6.70
N SER A 119 1.94 5.30 -6.96
CA SER A 119 0.98 4.62 -7.81
C SER A 119 -0.35 4.34 -7.12
N VAL A 120 -0.44 4.46 -5.80
CA VAL A 120 -1.69 4.30 -5.05
C VAL A 120 -2.50 5.59 -5.15
N LEU A 121 -1.85 6.74 -4.94
CA LEU A 121 -2.46 8.06 -5.05
C LEU A 121 -2.61 8.53 -6.50
N LYS A 122 -1.86 7.93 -7.43
CA LYS A 122 -1.71 8.40 -8.82
C LYS A 122 -1.18 9.83 -8.86
N ASP A 123 -0.16 10.08 -8.04
CA ASP A 123 0.52 11.37 -7.96
C ASP A 123 2.04 11.22 -8.08
N CYS A 124 2.65 12.15 -8.80
CA CYS A 124 4.07 12.40 -8.85
C CYS A 124 4.34 13.70 -8.11
N TYR A 125 5.27 13.72 -7.16
CA TYR A 125 5.51 14.87 -6.29
C TYR A 125 6.92 14.93 -5.72
N LYS A 126 7.31 16.10 -5.21
CA LYS A 126 8.46 16.30 -4.32
C LYS A 126 7.95 16.98 -3.06
N ASP A 127 8.17 16.35 -1.89
CA ASP A 127 7.58 16.77 -0.63
C ASP A 127 6.04 16.92 -0.75
N GLU A 128 5.51 18.13 -0.65
CA GLU A 128 4.07 18.43 -0.81
C GLU A 128 3.73 19.04 -2.18
N VAL A 129 4.72 19.18 -3.07
CA VAL A 129 4.57 19.85 -4.37
C VAL A 129 4.33 18.83 -5.47
N LEU A 130 3.16 18.90 -6.10
CA LEU A 130 2.81 18.06 -7.24
C LEU A 130 3.70 18.36 -8.46
N LYS A 131 4.13 17.28 -9.10
CA LYS A 131 4.99 17.19 -10.28
C LYS A 131 4.35 16.36 -11.41
N ASN A 132 3.05 16.08 -11.33
CA ASN A 132 2.29 15.36 -12.36
C ASN A 132 2.46 15.92 -13.77
N ALA A 133 2.57 17.25 -13.92
CA ALA A 133 2.77 17.89 -15.22
C ALA A 133 4.17 17.65 -15.83
N ASP A 134 5.14 17.32 -14.98
CA ASP A 134 6.52 17.00 -15.38
C ASP A 134 6.71 15.50 -15.68
N MET A 135 5.70 14.66 -15.35
CA MET A 135 5.70 13.23 -15.62
C MET A 135 4.99 12.91 -16.94
N VAL A 136 5.58 12.01 -17.73
CA VAL A 136 5.02 11.48 -18.97
C VAL A 136 5.09 9.96 -18.92
N GLY A 137 3.96 9.30 -19.13
CA GLY A 137 3.80 7.85 -18.98
C GLY A 137 2.72 7.53 -17.95
N ASP A 138 2.38 6.25 -17.84
CA ASP A 138 1.40 5.76 -16.87
C ASP A 138 2.05 5.51 -15.50
N PHE A 139 1.23 5.47 -14.44
CA PHE A 139 1.72 5.09 -13.12
C PHE A 139 2.16 3.63 -13.10
N PRO A 140 3.33 3.35 -12.51
CA PRO A 140 3.94 2.03 -12.59
C PRO A 140 3.09 0.96 -11.89
N ILE A 141 3.21 -0.26 -12.37
CA ILE A 141 2.60 -1.45 -11.79
C ILE A 141 3.70 -2.51 -11.69
N LEU A 142 3.77 -3.21 -10.55
CA LEU A 142 4.59 -4.41 -10.44
C LEU A 142 3.72 -5.63 -10.65
N GLU A 143 4.08 -6.44 -11.65
CA GLU A 143 3.45 -7.73 -11.90
C GLU A 143 3.85 -8.74 -10.82
N ILE A 144 3.12 -9.85 -10.74
CA ILE A 144 3.44 -10.93 -9.79
C ILE A 144 4.79 -11.54 -10.17
N GLY A 145 5.68 -11.71 -9.17
CA GLY A 145 7.00 -12.28 -9.37
C GLY A 145 8.04 -11.23 -9.79
N ASP A 146 8.90 -11.59 -10.75
CA ASP A 146 10.06 -10.78 -11.16
C ASP A 146 9.65 -9.54 -11.95
N ASN A 147 10.15 -8.38 -11.53
CA ASN A 147 9.99 -7.09 -12.19
C ASN A 147 11.36 -6.46 -12.45
N VAL A 148 11.68 -6.20 -13.72
CA VAL A 148 12.98 -5.62 -14.10
C VAL A 148 12.90 -4.10 -14.06
N ILE A 149 13.74 -3.48 -13.24
CA ILE A 149 13.84 -2.03 -13.08
C ILE A 149 15.11 -1.52 -13.76
N SER A 150 14.94 -0.59 -14.67
CA SER A 150 16.04 0.13 -15.32
C SER A 150 15.78 1.63 -15.32
N PHE A 151 16.84 2.42 -15.43
CA PHE A 151 16.72 3.88 -15.45
C PHE A 151 17.88 4.50 -16.23
N SER A 152 17.65 5.72 -16.72
CA SER A 152 18.63 6.55 -17.41
C SER A 152 18.50 8.02 -17.01
N GLY A 153 19.53 8.81 -17.30
CA GLY A 153 19.68 10.17 -16.78
C GLY A 153 20.61 10.22 -15.57
N ASN A 154 20.63 11.34 -14.85
CA ASN A 154 21.48 11.51 -13.68
C ASN A 154 20.76 10.96 -12.43
N VAL A 155 20.79 9.63 -12.26
CA VAL A 155 20.17 8.92 -11.14
C VAL A 155 21.26 8.41 -10.18
N ASN A 156 21.11 8.72 -8.89
CA ASN A 156 21.99 8.24 -7.82
C ASN A 156 21.50 6.92 -7.23
N LYS A 157 20.21 6.83 -6.93
CA LYS A 157 19.54 5.62 -6.43
C LYS A 157 18.04 5.71 -6.66
N VAL A 158 17.37 4.58 -6.63
CA VAL A 158 15.91 4.45 -6.64
C VAL A 158 15.49 3.64 -5.42
N GLU A 159 14.53 4.14 -4.66
CA GLU A 159 13.88 3.43 -3.56
C GLU A 159 12.50 2.99 -4.04
N VAL A 160 12.16 1.71 -3.86
CA VAL A 160 10.89 1.13 -4.28
C VAL A 160 10.22 0.46 -3.09
N GLN A 161 9.00 0.89 -2.79
CA GLN A 161 8.10 0.21 -1.90
C GLN A 161 7.09 -0.58 -2.74
N VAL A 162 7.05 -1.91 -2.57
CA VAL A 162 6.31 -2.82 -3.46
C VAL A 162 4.80 -2.74 -3.25
N ASN A 163 4.32 -2.52 -2.03
CA ASN A 163 2.91 -2.53 -1.64
C ASN A 163 2.20 -3.85 -2.02
N GLU A 164 2.73 -4.98 -1.54
CA GLU A 164 2.23 -6.31 -1.90
C GLU A 164 0.75 -6.52 -1.57
N VAL A 165 0.06 -7.22 -2.48
CA VAL A 165 -1.37 -7.47 -2.43
C VAL A 165 -1.66 -8.96 -2.52
N TRP A 166 -2.54 -9.47 -1.64
CA TRP A 166 -3.02 -10.85 -1.67
C TRP A 166 -4.55 -10.92 -1.78
N ILE A 167 -5.03 -11.85 -2.60
CA ILE A 167 -6.46 -12.24 -2.73
C ILE A 167 -6.83 -13.27 -1.67
#